data_AF-A0A0E3LS75-F1
#
_entry.id   AF-A0A0E3LS75-F1
#
_cell.length_a   1.000
_cell.length_b   1.000
_cell.length_c   1.000
_cell.angle_alpha   90.00
_cell.angle_beta   90.00
_cell.angle_gamma   90.00
#
_symmetry.space_group_name_H-M   'P 1'
#
loop_
_entity.id
_entity.type
_entity.pdbx_description
1 polymer ?
#
loop_
_entity_poly.entity_id
_entity_poly.type
_entity_poly.pdbx_seq_one_letter_code
_entity_poly.pdbx_strand_id
1 'polypeptide(L)'
;MDAEEIRAIFRFSAMEKNMIYSFGIQGDLFLPFLLSLKSGGSWSYATEETKSIAVKDVITYYDEESKTGYTLEKIYFFIDPEVVAKEGVVRRLEKCGTKEERELVERPYIIALRAKRIIFAEVNPGSRKITVRELEKKCIQLKGTPAYSAAHELEHLKKGEVEGIPLWSFEYVKDQ
;
A
#
# COMPACT_ATOMS: atom_id res chain seq x y z
N MET A 1 21.56 12.12 -16.53
CA MET A 1 20.23 12.38 -17.11
C MET A 1 20.38 13.38 -18.22
N ASP A 2 19.80 13.09 -19.39
CA ASP A 2 19.80 14.02 -20.51
C ASP A 2 18.56 14.94 -20.50
N ALA A 3 18.51 15.89 -21.44
CA ALA A 3 17.41 16.85 -21.51
C ALA A 3 16.06 16.20 -21.88
N GLU A 4 16.04 15.05 -22.57
CA GLU A 4 14.82 14.33 -22.92
C GLU A 4 14.22 13.61 -21.72
N GLU A 5 15.07 12.96 -20.93
CA GLU A 5 14.71 12.29 -19.69
C GLU A 5 14.12 13.30 -18.68
N ILE A 6 14.77 14.47 -18.53
CA ILE A 6 14.25 15.56 -17.70
C ILE A 6 12.86 16.01 -18.18
N ARG A 7 12.67 16.20 -19.50
CA ARG A 7 11.37 16.54 -20.08
C ARG A 7 10.31 15.45 -19.86
N ALA A 8 10.69 14.17 -19.90
CA ALA A 8 9.78 13.07 -19.62
C ALA A 8 9.31 13.07 -18.16
N ILE A 9 10.23 13.30 -17.21
CA ILE A 9 9.92 13.40 -15.77
C ILE A 9 8.97 14.56 -15.47
N PHE A 10 9.18 15.73 -16.07
CA PHE A 10 8.29 16.87 -15.89
C PHE A 10 6.89 16.61 -16.48
N ARG A 11 6.81 16.00 -17.66
CA ARG A 11 5.53 15.61 -18.26
C ARG A 11 4.77 14.64 -17.38
N PHE A 12 5.46 13.62 -16.85
CA PHE A 12 4.86 12.65 -15.94
C PHE A 12 4.35 13.31 -14.65
N SER A 13 5.18 14.15 -14.02
CA SER A 13 4.80 14.90 -12.81
C SER A 13 3.57 15.81 -13.04
N ALA A 14 3.45 16.41 -14.22
CA ALA A 14 2.28 17.22 -14.58
C ALA A 14 1.01 16.35 -14.72
N MET A 15 1.12 15.17 -15.31
CA MET A 15 0.01 14.21 -15.40
C MET A 15 -0.45 13.77 -14.00
N GLU A 16 0.48 13.49 -13.09
CA GLU A 16 0.17 13.14 -11.69
C GLU A 16 -0.60 14.25 -10.99
N LYS A 17 -0.10 15.50 -11.10
CA LYS A 17 -0.77 16.66 -10.50
C LYS A 17 -2.19 16.84 -11.04
N ASN A 18 -2.38 16.70 -12.34
CA ASN A 18 -3.70 16.82 -12.96
C ASN A 18 -4.65 15.70 -12.54
N MET A 19 -4.14 14.46 -12.42
CA MET A 19 -4.91 13.31 -11.92
C MET A 19 -5.34 13.52 -10.47
N ILE A 20 -4.45 13.99 -9.59
CA ILE A 20 -4.79 14.30 -8.20
C ILE A 20 -5.88 15.37 -8.14
N TYR A 21 -5.70 16.46 -8.90
CA TYR A 21 -6.63 17.56 -8.93
C TYR A 21 -8.03 17.15 -9.42
N SER A 22 -8.12 16.23 -10.39
CA SER A 22 -9.41 15.79 -10.93
C SER A 22 -10.27 15.04 -9.91
N PHE A 23 -9.67 14.48 -8.86
CA PHE A 23 -10.42 13.89 -7.75
C PHE A 23 -10.94 14.94 -6.75
N GLY A 24 -10.45 16.18 -6.76
CA GLY A 24 -10.91 17.22 -5.82
C GLY A 24 -10.60 16.88 -4.35
N ILE A 25 -9.49 16.20 -4.07
CA ILE A 25 -8.98 15.91 -2.72
C ILE A 25 -7.78 16.83 -2.47
N GLN A 26 -7.55 17.19 -1.21
CA GLN A 26 -6.34 17.91 -0.80
C GLN A 26 -5.07 17.16 -1.25
N GLY A 27 -4.11 17.90 -1.81
CA GLY A 27 -2.97 17.28 -2.51
C GLY A 27 -2.00 16.52 -1.61
N ASP A 28 -1.85 16.92 -0.34
CA ASP A 28 -1.01 16.25 0.65
C ASP A 28 -1.57 14.90 1.10
N LEU A 29 -2.90 14.74 1.14
CA LEU A 29 -3.54 13.46 1.45
C LEU A 29 -3.16 12.38 0.45
N PHE A 30 -2.78 12.75 -0.79
CA PHE A 30 -2.31 11.83 -1.82
C PHE A 30 -0.85 11.35 -1.64
N LEU A 31 -0.11 11.84 -0.66
CA LEU A 31 1.27 11.41 -0.41
C LEU A 31 1.42 9.89 -0.30
N PRO A 32 0.58 9.14 0.46
CA PRO A 32 0.65 7.68 0.51
C PRO A 32 0.49 7.03 -0.86
N PHE A 33 -0.42 7.54 -1.69
CA PHE A 33 -0.64 7.02 -3.04
C PHE A 33 0.59 7.21 -3.92
N LEU A 34 1.17 8.41 -3.92
CA LEU A 34 2.36 8.73 -4.72
C LEU A 34 3.57 7.91 -4.28
N LEU A 35 3.78 7.73 -2.98
CA LEU A 35 4.86 6.92 -2.43
C LEU A 35 4.66 5.43 -2.76
N SER A 36 3.44 4.91 -2.62
CA SER A 36 3.12 3.52 -3.00
C SER A 36 3.39 3.25 -4.49
N LEU A 37 3.07 4.23 -5.35
CA LEU A 37 3.29 4.17 -6.79
C LEU A 37 4.78 4.25 -7.17
N LYS A 38 5.54 5.20 -6.60
CA LYS A 38 6.92 5.48 -7.01
C LYS A 38 7.97 4.69 -6.24
N SER A 39 7.74 4.48 -4.94
CA SER A 39 8.68 3.85 -4.01
C SER A 39 8.24 2.44 -3.60
N GLY A 40 7.05 2.01 -4.02
CA GLY A 40 6.50 0.70 -3.66
C GLY A 40 5.95 0.68 -2.23
N GLY A 41 5.53 -0.51 -1.76
CA GLY A 41 5.01 -0.68 -0.41
C GLY A 41 3.63 -0.04 -0.17
N SER A 42 3.20 -0.10 1.09
CA SER A 42 2.02 0.59 1.60
C SER A 42 2.47 1.75 2.46
N TRP A 43 1.62 2.78 2.57
CA TRP A 43 1.96 4.03 3.24
C TRP A 43 0.74 4.62 3.94
N SER A 44 0.99 5.46 4.92
CA SER A 44 -0.01 6.23 5.66
C SER A 44 0.41 7.67 5.79
N TYR A 45 -0.57 8.56 5.89
CA TYR A 45 -0.38 9.97 6.18
C TYR A 45 -1.58 10.50 6.98
N ALA A 46 -1.32 11.42 7.91
CA ALA A 46 -2.35 12.09 8.68
C ALA A 46 -2.06 13.57 8.79
N THR A 47 -3.11 14.37 8.67
CA THR A 47 -3.19 15.73 9.21
C THR A 47 -3.93 15.67 10.55
N GLU A 48 -4.12 16.82 11.20
CA GLU A 48 -4.95 16.89 12.42
C GLU A 48 -6.41 16.45 12.17
N GLU A 49 -6.92 16.67 10.96
CA GLU A 49 -8.34 16.51 10.63
C GLU A 49 -8.65 15.28 9.76
N THR A 50 -7.69 14.76 9.01
CA THR A 50 -7.95 13.75 7.97
C THR A 50 -6.81 12.74 7.88
N LYS A 51 -7.16 11.49 7.60
CA LYS A 51 -6.20 10.39 7.48
C LYS A 51 -6.29 9.74 6.12
N SER A 52 -5.18 9.27 5.59
CA SER A 52 -5.16 8.48 4.36
C SER A 52 -4.16 7.35 4.44
N ILE A 53 -4.50 6.23 3.77
CA ILE A 53 -3.58 5.10 3.59
C ILE A 53 -3.63 4.62 2.15
N ALA A 54 -2.48 4.19 1.63
CA ALA A 54 -2.38 3.47 0.37
C ALA A 54 -1.94 2.04 0.67
N VAL A 55 -2.75 1.07 0.26
CA VAL A 55 -2.48 -0.35 0.45
C VAL A 55 -2.21 -1.00 -0.90
N LYS A 56 -1.03 -1.60 -1.02
CA LYS A 56 -0.58 -2.23 -2.26
C LYS A 56 -0.85 -3.74 -2.24
N ASP A 57 -1.39 -4.22 -3.34
CA ASP A 57 -1.60 -5.64 -3.63
C ASP A 57 -0.84 -6.00 -4.91
N VAL A 58 -0.02 -7.04 -4.84
CA VAL A 58 0.93 -7.40 -5.89
C VAL A 58 0.56 -8.78 -6.39
N ILE A 59 0.23 -8.88 -7.67
CA ILE A 59 -0.24 -10.10 -8.30
C ILE A 59 0.68 -10.42 -9.48
N THR A 60 1.41 -11.52 -9.39
CA THR A 60 2.26 -11.99 -10.50
C THR A 60 1.51 -13.01 -11.33
N TYR A 61 1.43 -12.75 -12.63
CA TYR A 61 0.97 -13.70 -13.63
C TYR A 61 2.20 -14.28 -14.32
N TYR A 62 2.37 -15.59 -14.25
CA TYR A 62 3.45 -16.31 -14.90
C TYR A 62 2.86 -17.41 -15.78
N ASP A 63 3.26 -17.42 -17.03
CA ASP A 63 2.87 -18.41 -18.01
C ASP A 63 3.97 -19.47 -18.13
N GLU A 64 3.65 -20.69 -17.70
CA GLU A 64 4.62 -21.80 -17.65
C GLU A 64 5.04 -22.31 -19.02
N GLU A 65 4.25 -22.09 -20.07
CA GLU A 65 4.57 -22.57 -21.42
C GLU A 65 5.56 -21.63 -22.11
N SER A 66 5.24 -20.35 -22.18
CA SER A 66 6.10 -19.30 -22.75
C SER A 66 7.27 -18.92 -21.85
N LYS A 67 7.25 -19.33 -20.57
CA LYS A 67 8.22 -18.91 -19.54
C LYS A 67 8.29 -17.39 -19.37
N THR A 68 7.19 -16.68 -19.63
CA THR A 68 7.08 -15.22 -19.48
C THR A 68 6.05 -14.84 -18.44
N GLY A 69 6.15 -13.62 -17.90
CA GLY A 69 5.22 -13.15 -16.89
C GLY A 69 5.29 -11.66 -16.66
N TYR A 70 4.33 -11.14 -15.89
CA TYR A 70 4.29 -9.76 -15.47
C TYR A 70 3.65 -9.64 -14.08
N THR A 71 4.05 -8.61 -13.36
CA THR A 71 3.49 -8.28 -12.05
C THR A 71 2.55 -7.10 -12.18
N LEU A 72 1.28 -7.34 -11.88
CA LEU A 72 0.27 -6.30 -11.76
C LEU A 72 0.29 -5.75 -10.33
N GLU A 73 0.32 -4.43 -10.20
CA GLU A 73 0.24 -3.79 -8.90
C GLU A 73 -1.07 -3.02 -8.78
N LYS A 74 -1.83 -3.37 -7.74
CA LYS A 74 -3.09 -2.71 -7.39
C LYS A 74 -2.86 -1.86 -6.16
N ILE A 75 -3.29 -0.61 -6.19
CA ILE A 75 -3.18 0.33 -5.07
C ILE A 75 -4.59 0.74 -4.66
N TYR A 76 -4.97 0.39 -3.44
CA TYR A 76 -6.19 0.88 -2.80
C TYR A 76 -5.83 2.08 -1.92
N PHE A 77 -6.30 3.26 -2.30
CA PHE A 77 -6.07 4.50 -1.59
C PHE A 77 -7.35 4.94 -0.88
N PHE A 78 -7.30 4.96 0.45
CA PHE A 78 -8.45 5.23 1.31
C PHE A 78 -8.31 6.59 1.96
N ILE A 79 -9.38 7.39 1.94
CA ILE A 79 -9.52 8.63 2.69
C ILE A 79 -10.44 8.40 3.88
N ASP A 80 -9.97 8.73 5.07
CA ASP A 80 -10.60 8.46 6.37
C ASP A 80 -11.01 6.99 6.52
N PRO A 81 -10.06 6.05 6.47
CA PRO A 81 -10.36 4.64 6.64
C PRO A 81 -10.76 4.30 8.09
N GLU A 82 -11.80 3.50 8.23
CA GLU A 82 -12.29 2.91 9.46
C GLU A 82 -12.34 1.39 9.33
N VAL A 83 -11.91 0.67 10.37
CA VAL A 83 -12.03 -0.78 10.42
C VAL A 83 -13.46 -1.17 10.78
N VAL A 84 -14.13 -1.87 9.88
CA VAL A 84 -15.49 -2.40 10.10
C VAL A 84 -15.44 -3.79 10.71
N ALA A 85 -14.52 -4.64 10.24
CA ALA A 85 -14.38 -6.02 10.72
C ALA A 85 -12.94 -6.52 10.57
N LYS A 86 -12.59 -7.50 11.40
CA LYS A 86 -11.33 -8.25 11.38
C LYS A 86 -11.63 -9.72 11.57
N GLU A 87 -10.92 -10.58 10.84
CA GLU A 87 -11.04 -12.04 10.97
C GLU A 87 -9.67 -12.71 10.88
N GLY A 88 -9.48 -13.74 11.72
CA GLY A 88 -8.25 -14.50 11.82
C GLY A 88 -7.12 -13.75 12.53
N VAL A 89 -6.11 -14.49 12.97
CA VAL A 89 -4.88 -13.95 13.55
C VAL A 89 -3.69 -14.66 12.90
N VAL A 90 -2.80 -13.88 12.30
CA VAL A 90 -1.59 -14.36 11.62
C VAL A 90 -0.37 -13.75 12.28
N ARG A 91 0.53 -14.61 12.74
CA ARG A 91 1.85 -14.23 13.22
C ARG A 91 2.80 -14.10 12.05
N ARG A 92 3.46 -12.95 11.92
CA ARG A 92 4.40 -12.69 10.82
C ARG A 92 5.53 -11.76 11.24
N LEU A 93 6.60 -11.80 10.48
CA LEU A 93 7.70 -10.84 10.61
C LEU A 93 7.44 -9.64 9.71
N GLU A 94 7.51 -8.43 10.27
CA GLU A 94 7.42 -7.16 9.55
C GLU A 94 8.64 -6.30 9.88
N LYS A 95 9.11 -5.51 8.90
CA LYS A 95 10.08 -4.44 9.12
C LYS A 95 9.39 -3.11 8.83
N CYS A 96 9.38 -2.21 9.81
CA CYS A 96 9.00 -0.82 9.59
C CYS A 96 10.21 -0.03 9.08
N GLY A 97 10.01 0.97 8.24
CA GLY A 97 11.10 1.79 7.69
C GLY A 97 11.93 2.54 8.74
N THR A 98 11.38 2.75 9.95
CA THR A 98 12.06 3.39 11.09
C THR A 98 12.84 2.42 11.96
N LYS A 99 12.71 1.10 11.74
CA LYS A 99 13.38 0.06 12.53
C LYS A 99 14.48 -0.60 11.72
N GLU A 100 15.57 -0.99 12.38
CA GLU A 100 16.69 -1.69 11.73
C GLU A 100 16.34 -3.16 11.44
N GLU A 101 15.59 -3.80 12.34
CA GLU A 101 15.28 -5.22 12.29
C GLU A 101 13.79 -5.52 12.13
N ARG A 102 13.50 -6.80 11.86
CA ARG A 102 12.12 -7.30 11.79
C ARG A 102 11.59 -7.60 13.19
N GLU A 103 10.29 -7.45 13.35
CA GLU A 103 9.58 -7.82 14.56
C GLU A 103 8.45 -8.79 14.23
N LEU A 104 8.20 -9.72 15.15
CA LEU A 104 7.04 -10.58 15.15
C LEU A 104 5.82 -9.78 15.60
N VAL A 105 4.83 -9.71 14.73
CA VAL A 105 3.56 -9.03 14.97
C VAL A 105 2.40 -9.97 14.68
N GLU A 106 1.25 -9.63 15.26
CA GLU A 106 -0.03 -10.28 14.96
C GLU A 106 -0.88 -9.37 14.07
N ARG A 107 -1.41 -9.95 12.98
CA ARG A 107 -2.24 -9.24 12.00
C ARG A 107 -3.51 -10.02 11.70
N PRO A 108 -4.63 -9.33 11.39
CA PRO A 108 -5.82 -10.02 10.92
C PRO A 108 -5.57 -10.61 9.52
N TYR A 109 -6.05 -11.83 9.27
CA TYR A 109 -5.97 -12.44 7.94
C TYR A 109 -6.85 -11.70 6.93
N ILE A 110 -8.01 -11.24 7.39
CA ILE A 110 -8.97 -10.44 6.63
C ILE A 110 -9.27 -9.17 7.43
N ILE A 111 -9.29 -8.04 6.73
CA ILE A 111 -9.73 -6.75 7.28
C ILE A 111 -10.72 -6.10 6.31
N ALA A 112 -11.84 -5.64 6.83
CA ALA A 112 -12.82 -4.85 6.08
C ALA A 112 -12.67 -3.37 6.46
N LEU A 113 -12.38 -2.54 5.47
CA LEU A 113 -12.23 -1.10 5.65
C LEU A 113 -13.37 -0.35 4.98
N ARG A 114 -14.00 0.54 5.73
CA ARG A 114 -14.88 1.58 5.20
C ARG A 114 -14.10 2.88 5.07
N ALA A 115 -14.35 3.68 4.06
CA ALA A 115 -13.69 4.96 3.90
C ALA A 115 -14.62 5.97 3.22
N LYS A 116 -14.38 7.26 3.48
CA LYS A 116 -15.12 8.36 2.84
C LYS A 116 -14.99 8.32 1.33
N ARG A 117 -13.78 8.07 0.84
CA ARG A 117 -13.45 7.88 -0.58
C ARG A 117 -12.43 6.77 -0.74
N ILE A 118 -12.55 6.05 -1.84
CA ILE A 118 -11.65 4.96 -2.18
C ILE A 118 -11.25 5.15 -3.63
N ILE A 119 -9.99 5.48 -3.85
CA ILE A 119 -9.39 5.53 -5.18
C ILE A 119 -8.62 4.24 -5.40
N PHE A 120 -8.77 3.69 -6.59
CA PHE A 120 -8.11 2.48 -7.01
C PHE A 120 -7.21 2.79 -8.19
N ALA A 121 -5.96 2.35 -8.10
CA ALA A 121 -5.06 2.33 -9.24
C ALA A 121 -4.62 0.92 -9.58
N GLU A 122 -4.42 0.69 -10.87
CA GLU A 122 -3.80 -0.50 -11.41
C GLU A 122 -2.62 -0.10 -12.29
N VAL A 123 -1.44 -0.58 -11.93
CA VAL A 123 -0.18 -0.38 -12.64
C VAL A 123 0.13 -1.67 -13.39
N ASN A 124 0.13 -1.58 -14.71
CA ASN A 124 0.39 -2.71 -15.59
C ASN A 124 1.71 -2.49 -16.35
N PRO A 125 2.81 -3.15 -15.96
CA PRO A 125 4.10 -3.03 -16.61
C PRO A 125 4.09 -3.51 -18.07
N GLY A 126 3.28 -4.52 -18.40
CA GLY A 126 3.19 -5.07 -19.76
C GLY A 126 2.65 -4.04 -20.76
N SER A 127 1.64 -3.26 -20.36
CA SER A 127 1.09 -2.18 -21.20
C SER A 127 1.71 -0.80 -20.94
N ARG A 128 2.54 -0.67 -19.89
CA ARG A 128 3.08 0.61 -19.38
C ARG A 128 2.00 1.64 -19.08
N LYS A 129 0.85 1.19 -18.58
CA LYS A 129 -0.30 2.05 -18.24
C LYS A 129 -0.57 2.00 -16.74
N ILE A 130 -0.97 3.17 -16.23
CA ILE A 130 -1.53 3.33 -14.90
C ILE A 130 -2.97 3.77 -15.12
N THR A 131 -3.93 2.97 -14.64
CA THR A 131 -5.34 3.36 -14.65
C THR A 131 -5.74 3.74 -13.23
N VAL A 132 -6.44 4.86 -13.07
CA VAL A 132 -6.85 5.37 -11.75
C VAL A 132 -8.33 5.72 -11.83
N ARG A 133 -9.11 5.30 -10.82
CA ARG A 133 -10.55 5.58 -10.73
C ARG A 133 -11.01 5.64 -9.27
N GLU A 134 -12.07 6.38 -8.99
CA GLU A 134 -12.76 6.26 -7.71
C GLU A 134 -13.72 5.08 -7.76
N LEU A 135 -13.79 4.32 -6.67
CA LEU A 135 -14.73 3.22 -6.52
C LEU A 135 -16.04 3.73 -5.92
N GLU A 136 -17.17 3.29 -6.48
CA GLU A 136 -18.50 3.60 -5.95
C GLU A 136 -18.72 2.96 -4.57
N LYS A 137 -18.21 1.74 -4.38
CA LYS A 137 -18.24 1.06 -3.09
C LYS A 137 -17.34 1.77 -2.08
N LYS A 138 -17.91 2.01 -0.89
CA LYS A 138 -17.20 2.65 0.24
C LYS A 138 -16.63 1.66 1.25
N CYS A 139 -16.77 0.35 1.00
CA CYS A 139 -16.22 -0.71 1.84
C CYS A 139 -15.43 -1.71 0.98
N ILE A 140 -14.23 -2.06 1.42
CA ILE A 140 -13.34 -3.03 0.77
C ILE A 140 -12.90 -4.05 1.79
N GLN A 141 -13.02 -5.33 1.43
CA GLN A 141 -12.41 -6.41 2.16
C GLN A 141 -11.05 -6.72 1.54
N LEU A 142 -10.01 -6.69 2.37
CA LEU A 142 -8.65 -7.07 2.03
C LEU A 142 -8.31 -8.39 2.74
N LYS A 143 -7.45 -9.21 2.11
CA LYS A 143 -7.07 -10.53 2.61
C LYS A 143 -5.58 -10.78 2.40
N GLY A 144 -4.92 -11.46 3.33
CA GLY A 144 -3.50 -11.80 3.22
C GLY A 144 -2.62 -10.55 3.27
N THR A 145 -1.61 -10.45 2.39
CA THR A 145 -0.62 -9.37 2.40
C THR A 145 -1.24 -7.96 2.43
N PRO A 146 -2.23 -7.62 1.57
CA PRO A 146 -2.94 -6.35 1.66
C PRO A 146 -3.64 -6.10 3.01
N ALA A 147 -4.20 -7.14 3.65
CA ALA A 147 -4.84 -6.98 4.96
C ALA A 147 -3.82 -6.65 6.05
N TYR A 148 -2.67 -7.32 6.02
CA TYR A 148 -1.59 -7.07 6.96
C TYR A 148 -1.01 -5.67 6.79
N SER A 149 -0.74 -5.27 5.54
CA SER A 149 -0.25 -3.93 5.22
C SER A 149 -1.25 -2.86 5.61
N ALA A 150 -2.55 -3.05 5.36
CA ALA A 150 -3.59 -2.13 5.83
C ALA A 150 -3.60 -2.00 7.36
N ALA A 151 -3.50 -3.12 8.08
CA ALA A 151 -3.45 -3.12 9.54
C ALA A 151 -2.18 -2.42 10.08
N HIS A 152 -1.04 -2.59 9.42
CA HIS A 152 0.22 -1.90 9.74
C HIS A 152 0.09 -0.38 9.58
N GLU A 153 -0.39 0.09 8.42
CA GLU A 153 -0.57 1.52 8.16
C GLU A 153 -1.59 2.17 9.11
N LEU A 154 -2.67 1.44 9.45
CA LEU A 154 -3.63 1.91 10.44
C LEU A 154 -3.07 1.96 11.87
N GLU A 155 -2.07 1.15 12.19
CA GLU A 155 -1.37 1.19 13.47
C GLU A 155 -0.48 2.44 13.56
N HIS A 156 0.27 2.77 12.49
CA HIS A 156 1.01 4.03 12.39
C HIS A 156 0.12 5.24 12.64
N LEU A 157 -1.05 5.29 12.01
CA LEU A 157 -2.03 6.36 12.18
C LEU A 157 -2.63 6.48 13.60
N LYS A 158 -2.44 5.48 14.46
CA LYS A 158 -2.96 5.44 15.83
C LYS A 158 -1.89 5.65 16.88
N LYS A 159 -0.72 5.03 16.72
CA LYS A 159 0.33 4.95 17.72
C LYS A 159 1.63 5.66 17.32
N GLY A 160 1.76 6.10 16.07
CA GLY A 160 3.01 6.60 15.50
C GLY A 160 3.96 5.48 15.07
N GLU A 161 4.12 4.44 15.89
CA GLU A 161 4.98 3.28 15.60
C GLU A 161 4.25 1.95 15.76
N VAL A 162 4.76 0.94 15.06
CA VAL A 162 4.34 -0.46 15.18
C VAL A 162 5.16 -1.15 16.26
N GLU A 163 4.51 -1.85 17.17
CA GLU A 163 5.15 -2.58 18.26
C GLU A 163 5.02 -4.09 18.03
N GLY A 164 6.15 -4.81 18.13
CA GLY A 164 6.18 -6.27 18.02
C GLY A 164 7.26 -6.89 18.90
N ILE A 165 7.36 -8.22 18.84
CA ILE A 165 8.40 -8.98 19.54
C ILE A 165 9.65 -8.98 18.65
N PRO A 166 10.81 -8.51 19.13
CA PRO A 166 12.01 -8.43 18.30
C PRO A 166 12.53 -9.78 17.81
N LEU A 167 13.05 -9.84 16.58
CA LEU A 167 13.58 -11.08 15.99
C LEU A 167 14.73 -11.69 16.82
N TRP A 168 15.56 -10.87 17.48
CA TRP A 168 16.66 -11.37 18.32
C TRP A 168 16.21 -12.13 19.57
N SER A 169 14.91 -12.15 19.88
CA SER A 169 14.35 -13.01 20.93
C SER A 169 14.12 -14.47 20.48
N PHE A 170 14.37 -14.79 19.20
CA PHE A 170 14.14 -16.10 18.63
C PHE A 170 15.33 -17.03 18.90
N GLU A 171 15.04 -18.33 19.00
CA GLU A 171 16.06 -19.36 19.21
C GLU A 171 16.42 -20.04 17.87
N TYR A 172 17.71 -20.22 17.62
CA TYR A 172 18.17 -21.08 16.53
C TYR A 172 18.07 -22.54 16.95
N VAL A 173 17.23 -23.32 16.27
CA VAL A 173 17.15 -24.77 16.42
C VAL A 173 17.70 -25.40 15.14
N LYS A 174 18.74 -26.21 15.27
CA LYS A 174 19.29 -26.99 14.15
C LYS A 174 18.43 -28.25 13.96
N ASP A 175 17.77 -28.36 12.80
CA ASP A 175 17.11 -29.60 12.39
C ASP A 175 18.16 -30.64 11.95
N GLN A 176 17.93 -31.92 12.26
CA GLN A 176 18.89 -33.01 12.03
C GLN A 176 18.90 -33.50 10.59
#